data_AF-A0A852VLD6-F1
#
_entry.id   AF-A0A852VLD6-F1
#
_cell.length_a   1.000
_cell.length_b   1.000
_cell.length_c   1.000
_cell.angle_alpha   90.00
_cell.angle_beta   90.00
_cell.angle_gamma   90.00
#
_symmetry.space_group_name_H-M   'P 1'
#
loop_
_entity.id
_entity.type
_entity.pdbx_description
1 polymer ?
#
loop_
_entity_poly.entity_id
_entity_poly.type
_entity_poly.pdbx_seq_one_letter_code
_entity_poly.pdbx_strand_id
1 'polypeptide(L)'
;MHPIKILAATTVVAFSFAVAAPKSQAQIAVNIGPAPVCPYGYYDVAPYNCAPYGYYGPEWFSSGVFIGSGPWFHGPDHFNGHVDNHFHPEHGYHGPYPARGEAARPENHVDHMENFHGNETRDGHGHAGGEHR
;
A
#
# COMPACT_ATOMS: atom_id res chain seq x y z
N MET A 1 0.56 35.75 73.36
CA MET A 1 -0.53 35.57 72.37
C MET A 1 0.13 35.13 71.06
N HIS A 2 0.14 33.84 70.75
CA HIS A 2 0.68 33.34 69.48
C HIS A 2 -0.22 32.23 68.92
N PRO A 3 -1.13 32.56 67.99
CA PRO A 3 -1.59 31.57 67.05
C PRO A 3 -1.78 32.19 65.66
N ILE A 4 -0.68 32.44 64.96
CA ILE A 4 -0.69 32.41 63.50
C ILE A 4 0.34 31.35 63.14
N LYS A 5 -0.06 30.09 63.32
CA LYS A 5 0.69 28.94 62.88
C LYS A 5 -0.27 28.07 62.09
N ILE A 6 0.17 27.75 60.88
CA ILE A 6 -0.35 26.71 60.00
C ILE A 6 -1.58 27.12 59.19
N LEU A 7 -1.39 27.95 58.17
CA LEU A 7 -2.24 27.86 56.98
C LEU A 7 -1.50 28.35 55.72
N ALA A 8 -0.39 27.71 55.35
CA ALA A 8 0.21 27.93 54.02
C ALA A 8 1.28 26.87 53.71
N ALA A 9 0.90 25.60 53.58
CA ALA A 9 1.83 24.58 53.06
C ALA A 9 1.11 23.33 52.53
N THR A 10 0.10 23.47 51.68
CA THR A 10 -0.28 22.39 50.75
C THR A 10 0.39 22.68 49.43
N THR A 11 1.58 22.10 49.31
CA THR A 11 2.50 22.17 48.19
C THR A 11 1.82 21.70 46.90
N VAL A 12 2.02 22.52 45.87
CA VAL A 12 1.83 22.24 44.45
C VAL A 12 2.68 21.01 44.08
N VAL A 13 2.17 19.80 44.30
CA VAL A 13 2.82 18.53 43.87
C VAL A 13 1.87 17.67 43.04
N ALA A 14 0.81 18.26 42.49
CA ALA A 14 -0.12 17.56 41.60
C ALA A 14 -0.07 18.07 40.14
N PHE A 15 0.75 19.08 39.82
CA PHE A 15 0.76 19.71 38.50
C PHE A 15 1.98 19.38 37.62
N SER A 16 2.95 18.60 38.12
CA SER A 16 4.24 18.41 37.43
C SER A 16 4.32 17.19 36.51
N PHE A 17 3.25 16.42 36.32
CA PHE A 17 3.29 15.18 35.52
C PHE A 17 2.67 15.27 34.11
N ALA A 18 2.32 16.47 33.63
CA ALA A 18 1.61 16.63 32.35
C ALA A 18 2.47 17.15 31.17
N VAL A 19 3.80 17.22 31.30
CA VAL A 19 4.67 17.82 30.26
C VAL A 19 5.80 16.88 29.86
N ALA A 20 5.45 15.75 29.24
CA ALA A 20 6.27 15.02 28.26
C ALA A 20 5.65 13.64 27.98
N ALA A 21 4.46 13.60 27.37
CA ALA A 21 4.15 12.41 26.60
C ALA A 21 5.14 12.40 25.42
N PRO A 22 6.05 11.41 25.29
CA PRO A 22 6.85 11.32 24.09
C PRO A 22 5.85 11.16 22.94
N LYS A 23 5.89 12.10 21.99
CA LYS A 23 5.25 11.87 20.69
C LYS A 23 6.00 10.68 20.09
N SER A 24 5.48 9.48 20.28
CA SER A 24 5.95 8.29 19.58
C SER A 24 5.60 8.48 18.11
N GLN A 25 6.47 9.19 17.39
CA GLN A 25 6.43 9.20 15.95
C GLN A 25 7.06 7.89 15.51
N ALA A 26 6.22 6.88 15.31
CA ALA A 26 6.59 5.66 14.61
C ALA A 26 6.98 6.06 13.18
N GLN A 27 8.24 6.38 12.99
CA GLN A 27 8.84 6.61 11.69
C GLN A 27 9.04 5.24 11.04
N ILE A 28 8.00 4.78 10.34
CA ILE A 28 8.05 3.57 9.53
C ILE A 28 8.88 3.92 8.30
N ALA A 29 10.19 3.70 8.37
CA ALA A 29 11.05 3.76 7.21
C ALA A 29 10.70 2.59 6.29
N VAL A 30 9.91 2.85 5.24
CA VAL A 30 9.71 1.89 4.16
C VAL A 30 10.97 1.92 3.30
N ASN A 31 11.90 1.00 3.58
CA ASN A 31 13.02 0.76 2.67
C ASN A 31 12.47 0.10 1.40
N ILE A 32 12.37 0.89 0.34
CA ILE A 32 12.01 0.41 -0.99
C ILE A 32 13.23 -0.36 -1.52
N GLY A 33 13.18 -1.68 -1.36
CA GLY A 33 14.20 -2.60 -1.85
C GLY A 33 14.07 -2.87 -3.36
N PRO A 34 14.63 -3.96 -3.88
CA PRO A 34 14.34 -4.39 -5.25
C PRO A 34 12.84 -4.72 -5.43
N ALA A 35 12.38 -4.66 -6.68
CA ALA A 35 11.01 -4.97 -7.03
C ALA A 35 10.63 -6.39 -6.55
N PRO A 36 9.41 -6.60 -6.01
CA PRO A 36 8.89 -7.92 -5.71
C PRO A 36 8.91 -8.84 -6.94
N VAL A 37 9.43 -10.05 -6.78
CA VAL A 37 9.27 -11.12 -7.77
C VAL A 37 7.94 -11.81 -7.50
N CYS A 38 6.93 -11.54 -8.33
CA CYS A 38 5.58 -12.06 -8.20
C CYS A 38 5.06 -12.51 -9.55
N PRO A 39 4.27 -13.59 -9.64
CA PRO A 39 3.87 -14.20 -10.92
C PRO A 39 3.01 -13.28 -11.80
N TYR A 40 2.17 -12.44 -11.20
CA TYR A 40 1.23 -11.55 -11.90
C TYR A 40 1.42 -10.07 -11.53
N GLY A 41 2.60 -9.74 -10.99
CA GLY A 41 2.89 -8.42 -10.44
C GLY A 41 2.55 -8.27 -8.96
N TYR A 42 2.68 -7.04 -8.46
CA TYR A 42 2.56 -6.67 -7.06
C TYR A 42 1.74 -5.39 -6.94
N TYR A 43 1.04 -5.20 -5.82
CA TYR A 43 0.31 -3.96 -5.58
C TYR A 43 1.23 -2.75 -5.65
N ASP A 44 0.75 -1.66 -6.22
CA ASP A 44 1.42 -0.37 -6.34
C ASP A 44 1.49 0.41 -5.01
N VAL A 45 0.89 -0.12 -3.96
CA VAL A 45 0.91 0.40 -2.59
C VAL A 45 1.72 -0.50 -1.65
N ALA A 46 2.41 0.12 -0.68
CA ALA A 46 3.16 -0.59 0.35
C ALA A 46 2.22 -1.53 1.17
N PRO A 47 2.65 -2.75 1.52
CA PRO A 47 4.03 -3.27 1.44
C PRO A 47 4.37 -4.00 0.12
N TYR A 48 3.69 -3.66 -0.99
CA TYR A 48 3.94 -4.21 -2.33
C TYR A 48 3.84 -5.74 -2.35
N ASN A 49 2.76 -6.27 -1.78
CA ASN A 49 2.47 -7.71 -1.79
C ASN A 49 2.15 -8.18 -3.21
N CYS A 50 2.37 -9.47 -3.49
CA CYS A 50 2.03 -10.04 -4.78
C CYS A 50 0.52 -9.96 -5.02
N ALA A 51 0.14 -9.41 -6.17
CA ALA A 51 -1.25 -9.29 -6.57
C ALA A 51 -1.71 -10.62 -7.22
N PRO A 52 -2.97 -11.03 -7.00
CA PRO A 52 -3.52 -12.20 -7.67
C PRO A 52 -3.66 -11.96 -9.18
N TYR A 53 -3.75 -13.06 -9.93
CA TYR A 53 -4.13 -13.02 -11.34
C TYR A 53 -5.47 -12.29 -11.50
N GLY A 54 -5.55 -11.38 -12.46
CA GLY A 54 -6.73 -10.54 -12.71
C GLY A 54 -6.71 -9.17 -12.04
N TYR A 55 -5.74 -8.85 -11.17
CA TYR A 55 -5.62 -7.49 -10.62
C TYR A 55 -5.15 -6.47 -11.67
N TYR A 56 -4.10 -6.81 -12.43
CA TYR A 56 -3.60 -5.98 -13.51
C TYR A 56 -4.18 -6.40 -14.85
N GLY A 57 -4.57 -5.43 -15.68
CA GLY A 57 -4.97 -5.64 -17.07
C GLY A 57 -3.79 -5.98 -17.99
N PRO A 58 -4.06 -6.45 -19.22
CA PRO A 58 -3.03 -6.83 -20.20
C PRO A 58 -1.97 -5.76 -20.50
N GLU A 59 -2.32 -4.49 -20.34
CA GLU A 59 -1.45 -3.33 -20.59
C GLU A 59 -0.21 -3.29 -19.68
N TRP A 60 -0.28 -3.96 -18.52
CA TRP A 60 0.82 -4.08 -17.56
C TRP A 60 1.78 -5.22 -17.87
N PHE A 61 1.60 -5.90 -19.01
CA PHE A 61 2.42 -7.05 -19.39
C PHE A 61 3.05 -6.83 -20.77
N SER A 62 4.32 -7.18 -20.87
CA SER A 62 5.04 -7.25 -22.15
C SER A 62 5.52 -8.67 -22.37
N SER A 63 5.04 -9.32 -23.44
CA SER A 63 5.35 -10.73 -23.74
C SER A 63 5.04 -11.68 -22.56
N GLY A 64 3.94 -11.44 -21.84
CA GLY A 64 3.54 -12.23 -20.67
C GLY A 64 4.27 -11.87 -19.36
N VAL A 65 5.20 -10.92 -19.38
CA VAL A 65 5.97 -10.50 -18.19
C VAL A 65 5.43 -9.19 -17.66
N PHE A 66 5.13 -9.13 -16.36
CA PHE A 66 4.73 -7.91 -15.68
C PHE A 66 5.84 -6.84 -15.77
N ILE A 67 5.51 -5.66 -16.27
CA ILE A 67 6.50 -4.61 -16.56
C ILE A 67 6.86 -3.77 -15.34
N GLY A 68 6.04 -3.80 -14.29
CA GLY A 68 6.25 -3.05 -13.05
C GLY A 68 5.14 -2.04 -12.77
N SER A 69 5.07 -1.62 -11.51
CA SER A 69 4.27 -0.49 -11.04
C SER A 69 5.00 0.24 -9.91
N GLY A 70 4.56 1.46 -9.63
CA GLY A 70 5.02 2.24 -8.48
C GLY A 70 6.51 2.60 -8.57
N PRO A 71 7.27 2.53 -7.47
CA PRO A 71 8.65 3.03 -7.41
C PRO A 71 9.66 2.40 -8.38
N TRP A 72 9.32 1.25 -8.98
CA TRP A 72 10.23 0.52 -9.86
C TRP A 72 9.93 0.71 -11.34
N PHE A 73 8.75 1.21 -11.68
CA PHE A 73 8.35 1.37 -13.07
C PHE A 73 8.67 2.77 -13.58
N HIS A 74 9.49 2.80 -14.64
CA HIS A 74 9.94 4.03 -15.30
C HIS A 74 9.49 4.01 -16.77
N GLY A 75 8.30 3.46 -17.02
CA GLY A 75 7.77 3.32 -18.37
C GLY A 75 7.43 4.66 -19.03
N PRO A 76 6.69 4.62 -20.15
CA PRO A 76 6.35 5.83 -20.90
C PRO A 76 5.67 6.89 -20.04
N ASP A 77 5.96 8.17 -20.31
CA ASP A 77 5.44 9.34 -19.56
C ASP A 77 3.91 9.40 -19.43
N HIS A 78 3.18 8.69 -20.30
CA HIS A 78 1.72 8.67 -20.35
C HIS A 78 1.14 7.26 -20.23
N PHE A 79 1.91 6.33 -19.65
CA PHE A 79 1.42 4.99 -19.37
C PHE A 79 0.19 5.07 -18.45
N ASN A 80 -0.89 4.41 -18.88
CA ASN A 80 -2.13 4.25 -18.14
C ASN A 80 -2.62 2.83 -18.40
N GLY A 81 -2.73 2.04 -17.34
CA GLY A 81 -3.18 0.65 -17.43
C GLY A 81 -4.35 0.40 -16.50
N HIS A 82 -5.23 -0.51 -16.88
CA HIS A 82 -6.38 -0.84 -16.05
C HIS A 82 -5.99 -1.75 -14.89
N VAL A 83 -6.69 -1.58 -13.78
CA VAL A 83 -6.66 -2.48 -12.62
C VAL A 83 -8.09 -2.88 -12.25
N ASP A 84 -8.23 -4.06 -11.67
CA ASP A 84 -9.48 -4.50 -11.06
C ASP A 84 -9.32 -4.53 -9.54
N ASN A 85 -9.80 -3.46 -8.89
CA ASN A 85 -9.74 -3.33 -7.45
C ASN A 85 -10.58 -4.36 -6.69
N HIS A 86 -11.46 -5.15 -7.32
CA HIS A 86 -12.11 -6.27 -6.62
C HIS A 86 -11.09 -7.30 -6.09
N PHE A 87 -9.88 -7.30 -6.67
CA PHE A 87 -8.75 -8.11 -6.22
C PHE A 87 -7.85 -7.41 -5.19
N HIS A 88 -8.21 -6.21 -4.72
CA HIS A 88 -7.45 -5.47 -3.73
C HIS A 88 -7.97 -5.75 -2.30
N PRO A 89 -7.10 -5.94 -1.28
CA PRO A 89 -7.53 -6.24 0.09
C PRO A 89 -8.46 -5.16 0.69
N GLU A 90 -8.19 -3.89 0.41
CA GLU A 90 -9.02 -2.78 0.92
C GLU A 90 -10.43 -2.74 0.32
N HIS A 91 -10.64 -3.43 -0.81
CA HIS A 91 -11.92 -3.55 -1.49
C HIS A 91 -12.62 -4.90 -1.19
N GLY A 92 -12.14 -5.64 -0.18
CA GLY A 92 -12.79 -6.86 0.30
C GLY A 92 -12.34 -8.14 -0.39
N TYR A 93 -11.21 -8.12 -1.11
CA TYR A 93 -10.63 -9.35 -1.64
C TYR A 93 -10.15 -10.26 -0.50
N HIS A 94 -10.63 -11.49 -0.48
CA HIS A 94 -10.24 -12.54 0.47
C HIS A 94 -9.79 -13.84 -0.21
N GLY A 95 -9.53 -13.78 -1.52
CA GLY A 95 -9.06 -14.92 -2.29
C GLY A 95 -7.60 -15.27 -2.02
N PRO A 96 -7.07 -16.30 -2.71
CA PRO A 96 -5.68 -16.71 -2.57
C PRO A 96 -4.73 -15.66 -3.15
N TYR A 97 -3.66 -15.37 -2.43
CA TYR A 97 -2.55 -14.55 -2.91
C TYR A 97 -1.40 -15.44 -3.37
N PRO A 98 -0.74 -15.10 -4.49
CA PRO A 98 0.48 -15.79 -4.87
C PRO A 98 1.62 -15.47 -3.90
N ALA A 99 2.54 -16.41 -3.75
CA ALA A 99 3.76 -16.19 -2.97
C ALA A 99 4.82 -15.43 -3.78
N ARG A 100 5.71 -14.72 -3.08
CA ARG A 100 6.91 -14.14 -3.70
C ARG A 100 7.79 -15.28 -4.24
N GLY A 101 8.25 -15.15 -5.48
CA GLY A 101 9.03 -16.16 -6.18
C GLY A 101 8.22 -17.34 -6.72
N GLU A 102 6.90 -17.35 -6.58
CA GLU A 102 6.05 -18.34 -7.24
C GLU A 102 6.07 -18.14 -8.76
N ALA A 103 6.08 -19.24 -9.52
CA ALA A 103 5.95 -19.21 -10.96
C ALA A 103 4.49 -18.97 -11.38
N ALA A 104 4.29 -18.24 -12.48
CA ALA A 104 2.95 -18.09 -13.05
C ALA A 104 2.41 -19.46 -13.45
N ARG A 105 1.12 -19.68 -13.17
CA ARG A 105 0.46 -20.93 -13.55
C ARG A 105 0.13 -20.88 -15.06
N PRO A 106 0.32 -21.98 -15.81
CA PRO A 106 0.04 -21.99 -17.25
C PRO A 106 -1.40 -21.56 -17.60
N GLU A 107 -2.37 -21.90 -16.76
CA GLU A 107 -3.78 -21.52 -16.92
C GLU A 107 -4.06 -20.02 -16.72
N ASN A 108 -3.13 -19.28 -16.08
CA ASN A 108 -3.27 -17.88 -15.72
C ASN A 108 -2.34 -16.99 -16.55
N HIS A 109 -2.17 -17.32 -17.84
CA HIS A 109 -1.37 -16.52 -18.75
C HIS A 109 -2.11 -15.22 -19.14
N VAL A 110 -1.37 -14.16 -19.48
CA VAL A 110 -1.95 -12.88 -19.92
C VAL A 110 -2.88 -13.03 -21.13
N ASP A 111 -2.61 -14.00 -22.01
CA ASP A 111 -3.45 -14.27 -23.19
C ASP A 111 -4.83 -14.83 -22.81
N HIS A 112 -5.02 -15.28 -21.56
CA HIS A 112 -6.29 -15.77 -21.04
C HIS A 112 -7.09 -14.68 -20.30
N MET A 113 -6.72 -13.40 -20.44
CA MET A 113 -7.40 -12.25 -19.84
C MET A 113 -8.54 -11.68 -20.70
N GLU A 114 -9.11 -12.46 -21.63
CA GLU A 114 -10.19 -12.02 -22.54
C GLU A 114 -11.42 -11.43 -21.82
N ASN A 115 -11.64 -11.81 -20.56
CA ASN A 115 -12.73 -11.32 -19.71
C ASN A 115 -12.23 -10.47 -18.53
N PHE A 116 -11.12 -9.74 -18.71
CA PHE A 116 -10.65 -8.80 -17.69
C PHE A 116 -11.66 -7.66 -17.49
N HIS A 117 -11.97 -7.35 -16.24
CA HIS A 117 -12.97 -6.35 -15.86
C HIS A 117 -12.34 -5.23 -15.01
N GLY A 118 -11.47 -4.44 -15.64
CA GLY A 118 -10.88 -3.27 -15.01
C GLY A 118 -11.94 -2.27 -14.52
N ASN A 119 -11.80 -1.80 -13.30
CA ASN A 119 -12.71 -0.84 -12.68
C ASN A 119 -12.05 0.51 -12.35
N GLU A 120 -10.74 0.62 -12.55
CA GLU A 120 -9.96 1.83 -12.39
C GLU A 120 -8.75 1.81 -13.33
N THR A 121 -8.25 2.98 -13.69
CA THR A 121 -7.00 3.12 -14.44
C THR A 121 -5.94 3.70 -13.53
N ARG A 122 -4.71 3.19 -13.62
CA ARG A 122 -3.56 3.75 -12.89
C ARG A 122 -2.43 4.11 -13.83
N ASP A 123 -1.73 5.18 -13.49
CA ASP A 123 -0.48 5.53 -14.11
C ASP A 123 0.65 4.61 -13.62
N GLY A 124 1.83 4.74 -14.25
CA GLY A 124 2.99 3.94 -13.89
C GLY A 124 3.45 4.04 -12.42
N HIS A 125 3.14 5.15 -11.76
CA HIS A 125 3.51 5.43 -10.37
C HIS A 125 2.47 4.93 -9.36
N GLY A 126 1.32 4.41 -9.83
CA GLY A 126 0.22 3.95 -8.99
C GLY A 126 -0.81 5.04 -8.68
N HIS A 127 -0.77 6.18 -9.36
CA HIS A 127 -1.79 7.20 -9.23
C HIS A 127 -3.02 6.80 -10.05
N ALA A 128 -4.20 6.87 -9.43
CA ALA A 128 -5.47 6.72 -10.14
C ALA A 128 -5.60 7.81 -11.22
N GLY A 129 -5.93 7.40 -12.45
CA GLY A 129 -6.35 8.31 -13.51
C GLY A 129 -7.78 8.78 -13.23
N GLY A 130 -8.04 10.10 -13.33
CA GLY A 130 -9.40 10.66 -13.20
C GLY A 130 -10.35 10.11 -14.29
N GLU A 131 -11.65 9.95 -14.07
CA GLU A 131 -12.56 10.66 -13.16
C GLU A 131 -13.69 9.73 -12.69
N HIS A 132 -14.09 9.88 -11.43
CA HIS A 132 -15.43 9.50 -10.96
C HIS A 132 -16.47 10.10 -11.92
N ARG A 133 -17.32 9.27 -12.51
CA ARG A 133 -18.52 9.75 -13.22
C ARG A 133 -19.78 9.19 -12.58
#